data_AF-A7MND5-F1
#
_entry.id   AF-A7MND5-F1
#
_cell.length_a   1.000
_cell.length_b   1.000
_cell.length_c   1.000
_cell.angle_alpha   90.00
_cell.angle_beta   90.00
_cell.angle_gamma   90.00
#
_symmetry.space_group_name_H-M   'P 1'
#
loop_
_entity.id
_entity.type
_entity.pdbx_description
1 polymer ?
#
loop_
_entity_poly.entity_id
_entity_poly.type
_entity_poly.pdbx_seq_one_letter_code
_entity_poly.pdbx_strand_id
1 'polypeptide(L)' 'MIDCVTLHAAQALRLAHKGRLTPGADADLTIFDLRRQPVLFTDADEETLHGDYLLVPLAAVRAGTWHMTEQGSAEHAFSV' A
#
# COMPACT_ATOMS: atom_id res chain seq x y z
N MET A 1 -10.86 -2.13 -4.24
CA MET A 1 -9.43 -1.96 -4.62
C MET A 1 -8.50 -2.57 -3.58
N ILE A 2 -8.50 -2.13 -2.31
CA ILE A 2 -7.61 -2.69 -1.27
C ILE A 2 -7.71 -4.22 -1.18
N ASP A 3 -8.93 -4.79 -1.13
CA ASP A 3 -9.10 -6.25 -1.09
C ASP A 3 -8.48 -6.99 -2.29
N CYS A 4 -8.46 -6.38 -3.47
CA CYS A 4 -7.85 -6.98 -4.66
C CYS A 4 -6.32 -7.10 -4.52
N VAL A 5 -5.69 -6.20 -3.76
CA VAL A 5 -4.24 -6.18 -3.53
C VAL A 5 -3.83 -6.75 -2.17
N THR A 6 -4.79 -7.17 -1.33
CA THR A 6 -4.53 -7.81 -0.03
C THR A 6 -5.24 -9.16 0.05
N LEU A 7 -6.53 -9.16 0.37
CA LEU A 7 -7.31 -10.37 0.67
C LEU A 7 -7.37 -11.34 -0.50
N HIS A 8 -7.78 -10.88 -1.68
CA HIS A 8 -7.97 -11.76 -2.83
C HIS A 8 -6.63 -12.34 -3.31
N ALA A 9 -5.56 -11.55 -3.29
CA ALA A 9 -4.22 -12.03 -3.59
C ALA A 9 -3.75 -13.09 -2.58
N ALA A 10 -3.93 -12.83 -1.27
CA ALA A 10 -3.59 -13.79 -0.22
C ALA A 10 -4.39 -15.10 -0.35
N GLN A 11 -5.68 -15.02 -0.67
CA GLN A 11 -6.52 -16.19 -0.91
C GLN A 11 -6.06 -16.99 -2.13
N ALA A 12 -5.81 -16.34 -3.26
CA ALA A 12 -5.35 -17.00 -4.49
C ALA A 12 -4.01 -17.74 -4.28
N LEU A 13 -3.12 -17.17 -3.46
CA LEU A 13 -1.82 -17.73 -3.12
C LEU A 13 -1.83 -18.66 -1.89
N ARG A 14 -2.99 -18.87 -1.25
CA ARG A 14 -3.16 -19.67 -0.02
C ARG A 14 -2.27 -19.20 1.14
N LEU A 15 -2.11 -17.89 1.30
CA LEU A 15 -1.34 -17.27 2.39
C LEU A 15 -2.21 -17.13 3.63
N ALA A 16 -2.24 -18.18 4.47
CA ALA A 16 -3.19 -18.32 5.59
C ALA A 16 -3.16 -17.17 6.62
N HIS A 17 -2.02 -16.53 6.81
CA HIS A 17 -1.81 -15.48 7.83
C HIS A 17 -1.59 -14.08 7.24
N LYS A 18 -1.94 -13.85 5.96
CA LYS A 18 -1.72 -12.57 5.27
C LYS A 18 -3.00 -12.00 4.64
N GLY A 19 -2.92 -10.73 4.24
CA GLY A 19 -3.97 -10.04 3.49
C GLY A 19 -5.13 -9.50 4.34
N ARG A 20 -5.08 -9.64 5.66
CA ARG A 20 -6.06 -9.08 6.61
C ARG A 20 -5.38 -8.58 7.87
N LEU A 21 -5.92 -7.52 8.46
CA LEU A 21 -5.53 -7.04 9.79
C LEU A 21 -6.44 -7.67 10.84
N THR A 22 -6.06 -8.85 11.32
CA THR A 22 -6.81 -9.61 12.33
C THR A 22 -5.87 -10.20 13.38
N PRO A 23 -6.25 -10.29 14.66
CA PRO A 23 -5.42 -10.94 15.68
C PRO A 23 -5.00 -12.36 15.26
N GLY A 24 -3.72 -12.69 15.46
CA GLY A 24 -3.13 -13.98 15.07
C GLY A 24 -2.67 -14.09 13.61
N ALA A 25 -2.87 -13.05 12.79
CA ALA A 25 -2.20 -12.91 11.49
C ALA A 25 -0.76 -12.40 11.66
N ASP A 26 0.03 -12.49 10.60
CA ASP A 26 1.35 -11.88 10.56
C ASP A 26 1.22 -10.36 10.76
N ALA A 27 2.15 -9.75 11.50
CA ALA A 27 2.21 -8.30 11.70
C ALA A 27 2.74 -7.59 10.43
N ASP A 28 2.02 -7.78 9.34
CA ASP A 28 2.27 -7.22 8.01
C ASP A 28 1.21 -6.16 7.71
N LEU A 29 1.65 -4.91 7.52
CA LEU A 29 0.78 -3.82 7.09
C LEU A 29 1.55 -2.82 6.24
N THR A 30 0.84 -2.03 5.43
CA THR A 30 1.41 -0.92 4.68
C THR A 30 0.64 0.34 5.02
N ILE A 31 1.36 1.40 5.36
CA ILE A 31 0.79 2.70 5.69
C ILE A 31 0.89 3.56 4.44
N PHE A 32 -0.25 4.09 4.02
CA PHE A 32 -0.35 4.98 2.87
C PHE A 32 -0.89 6.33 3.32
N ASP A 33 -0.42 7.38 2.64
CA ASP A 33 -1.15 8.63 2.55
C ASP A 33 -2.10 8.59 1.36
N LEU A 34 -3.30 9.16 1.51
CA LEU A 34 -4.26 9.33 0.43
C LEU A 34 -4.25 10.79 0.01
N ARG A 35 -3.43 11.11 -1.00
CA ARG A 35 -3.26 12.49 -1.46
C ARG A 35 -4.33 12.86 -2.44
N ARG A 36 -4.96 14.02 -2.22
CA ARG A 36 -5.85 14.64 -3.20
C ARG A 36 -5.06 15.63 -4.04
N GLN A 37 -4.70 15.23 -5.25
CA GLN A 37 -4.00 16.07 -6.22
C GLN A 37 -4.30 15.60 -7.64
N PRO A 38 -4.39 16.50 -8.63
CA PRO A 38 -4.52 16.12 -10.03
C PRO A 38 -3.36 15.22 -10.47
N VAL A 39 -3.67 14.12 -11.15
CA VAL A 39 -2.70 13.17 -11.70
C VAL A 39 -3.19 12.63 -13.03
N LEU A 40 -2.26 12.44 -13.97
CA LEU A 40 -2.51 11.77 -15.24
C LEU A 40 -1.93 10.36 -15.15
N PHE A 41 -2.78 9.36 -15.36
CA PHE A 41 -2.37 7.97 -15.50
C PHE A 41 -2.32 7.65 -16.99
N THR A 42 -1.20 7.07 -17.44
CA THR A 42 -1.05 6.55 -18.80
C THR A 42 -0.93 5.04 -18.72
N ASP A 43 -1.72 4.32 -19.52
CA ASP A 43 -1.65 2.86 -19.58
C ASP A 43 -0.66 2.36 -20.65
N ALA A 44 -0.68 1.05 -20.91
CA ALA A 44 0.23 0.40 -21.85
C ALA A 44 -0.11 0.68 -23.33
N ASP A 45 -1.32 1.14 -23.62
CA ASP A 45 -1.79 1.47 -24.97
C ASP A 45 -1.70 2.99 -25.24
N GLU A 46 -0.97 3.72 -24.38
CA GLU A 46 -0.83 5.18 -24.38
C GLU A 46 -2.14 5.96 -24.14
N GLU A 47 -3.21 5.28 -23.71
CA GLU A 47 -4.43 5.95 -23.29
C GLU A 47 -4.22 6.65 -21.94
N THR A 48 -4.90 7.78 -21.76
CA THR A 48 -4.72 8.60 -20.56
C THR A 48 -6.01 8.79 -19.78
N LEU A 49 -5.89 8.76 -18.45
CA LEU A 49 -6.98 8.98 -17.51
C LEU A 49 -6.57 10.03 -16.47
N HIS A 50 -7.39 11.07 -16.32
CA HIS A 50 -7.26 12.01 -15.22
C HIS A 50 -7.81 11.42 -13.92
N GLY A 51 -7.06 11.56 -12.84
CA GLY A 51 -7.50 11.24 -11.49
C GLY A 51 -7.18 12.37 -10.51
N ASP A 52 -7.82 12.30 -9.35
CA ASP A 52 -7.68 13.31 -8.28
C ASP A 52 -7.03 12.75 -7.02
N TYR A 53 -6.77 11.44 -6.96
CA TYR A 53 -6.29 10.76 -5.77
C TYR A 53 -5.14 9.81 -6.06
N LEU A 54 -4.11 9.85 -5.20
CA LEU A 54 -3.02 8.87 -5.17
C LEU A 54 -2.93 8.21 -3.80
N LEU A 55 -2.72 6.90 -3.80
CA LEU A 55 -2.18 6.19 -2.65
C LEU A 55 -0.65 6.27 -2.69
N VAL A 56 -0.07 6.93 -1.69
CA VAL A 56 1.39 7.08 -1.58
C VAL A 56 1.89 6.25 -0.41
N PRO A 57 2.68 5.18 -0.63
CA PRO A 57 3.19 4.35 0.44
C PRO A 57 4.24 5.12 1.26
N LEU A 58 4.06 5.18 2.57
CA LEU A 58 4.98 5.85 3.49
C LEU A 58 5.87 4.85 4.25
N ALA A 59 5.29 3.70 4.61
CA ALA A 59 6.01 2.64 5.30
C ALA A 59 5.33 1.28 5.10
N ALA A 60 6.10 0.21 5.22
CA ALA A 60 5.60 -1.13 5.42
C ALA A 60 6.10 -1.66 6.76
N VAL A 61 5.28 -2.43 7.46
CA VAL A 61 5.71 -3.28 8.56
C VAL A 61 5.67 -4.70 8.04
N ARG A 62 6.75 -5.45 8.23
CA ARG A 62 6.85 -6.87 7.87
C ARG A 62 7.25 -7.68 9.10
N ALA A 63 6.38 -8.58 9.53
CA ALA A 63 6.55 -9.36 10.76
C ALA A 63 6.94 -8.46 11.97
N GLY A 64 6.29 -7.29 12.09
CA GLY A 64 6.55 -6.31 13.15
C GLY A 64 7.78 -5.42 12.94
N THR A 65 8.55 -5.62 11.87
CA THR A 65 9.72 -4.78 11.54
C THR A 65 9.33 -3.64 10.61
N TRP A 66 9.70 -2.41 10.97
CA TRP A 66 9.44 -1.21 10.16
C TRP A 66 10.38 -1.09 8.96
N HIS A 67 9.81 -0.72 7.82
CA HIS A 67 10.50 -0.42 6.57
C HIS A 67 9.93 0.86 5.98
N MET A 68 10.68 1.97 6.09
CA MET A 68 10.29 3.25 5.52
C MET A 68 10.48 3.25 4.00
N THR A 69 9.57 3.88 3.27
CA THR A 69 9.80 4.23 1.86
C THR A 69 10.64 5.50 1.76
N GLU A 70 11.23 5.75 0.59
CA GLU A 70 11.93 7.02 0.34
C GLU A 70 11.03 8.23 0.61
N GLN A 71 9.76 8.18 0.19
CA GLN A 71 8.79 9.23 0.46
C GLN A 71 8.55 9.43 1.96
N GLY A 72 8.28 8.35 2.70
CA GLY A 72 8.01 8.45 4.13
C GLY A 72 9.21 8.96 4.92
N SER A 73 10.43 8.58 4.52
CA SER A 73 11.66 9.12 5.09
C SER A 73 11.84 10.60 4.78
N ALA A 74 11.64 11.02 3.52
CA ALA A 74 11.79 12.40 3.09
C ALA A 74 10.80 13.36 3.80
N GLU A 75 9.62 12.86 4.15
CA GLU A 75 8.59 13.65 4.83
C GLU A 75 8.65 13.57 6.36
N HIS A 76 9.63 12.82 6.91
CA HIS A 76 9.69 12.51 8.34
C HIS A 76 8.35 11.98 8.87
N ALA A 77 7.67 11.15 8.07
CA ALA A 77 6.30 10.71 8.34
C ALA A 77 6.17 9.95 9.67
N PHE A 78 7.23 9.27 10.09
CA PHE A 78 7.32 8.56 11.36
C PHE A 78 8.68 8.75 12.02
N SER A 79 8.72 8.75 13.35
CA SER A 79 9.93 8.84 14.18
C SER A 79 10.36 7.47 14.72
N VAL A 80 10.32 6.45 13.85
CA VAL A 80 10.64 5.06 14.20
C VAL A 80 12.13 4.82 14.37
#